data_AF-A0A9D7XJ64-F1
#
_entry.id   AF-A0A9D7XJ64-F1
#
_cell.length_a   1.000
_cell.length_b   1.000
_cell.length_c   1.000
_cell.angle_alpha   90.00
_cell.angle_beta   90.00
_cell.angle_gamma   90.00
#
_symmetry.space_group_name_H-M   'P 1'
#
loop_
_entity.id
_entity.type
_entity.pdbx_description
1 polymer ?
#
loop_
_entity_poly.entity_id
_entity_poly.type
_entity_poly.pdbx_seq_one_letter_code
_entity_poly.pdbx_strand_id
1 'polypeptide(L)'
;MCKSCESFSDLLKEGEEGKKKAARLLFDEEIIQKHARYFFWKYQRYMSKDYDNWEDFYIEIVLRIFREKEAGRGPRENCDGYYYKLTRNICEEMVRFTNRSNEVQKQLLLLDEVTGDPHIIEKVKHYIQQMECKCSTLLYHYHIEEQLVRDKQELVVLLKEKCGKDYTTGSVPVHLSGCLNKLTQLIQQDTNRLF
;
A
#
# COMPACT_ATOMS: atom_id res chain seq x y z
N MET A 1 15.39 22.65 15.75
CA MET A 1 14.41 22.42 14.67
C MET A 1 13.92 23.77 14.18
N CYS A 2 13.37 23.87 12.96
CA CYS A 2 12.69 25.09 12.51
C CYS A 2 11.37 25.25 13.29
N LYS A 3 10.95 26.47 13.66
CA LYS A 3 9.69 26.74 14.37
C LYS A 3 8.45 26.16 13.67
N SER A 4 8.46 26.06 12.34
CA SER A 4 7.38 25.44 11.56
C SER A 4 7.33 23.91 11.67
N CYS A 5 8.43 23.25 12.05
CA CYS A 5 8.48 21.80 12.26
C CYS A 5 7.95 21.40 13.63
N GLU A 6 8.18 22.23 14.66
CA GLU A 6 7.71 21.98 16.03
C GLU A 6 6.17 22.06 16.10
N SER A 7 5.58 23.10 15.49
CA SER A 7 4.12 23.25 15.39
C SER A 7 3.45 22.13 14.58
N PHE A 8 4.14 21.54 13.61
CA PHE A 8 3.59 20.48 12.77
C PHE A 8 3.57 19.13 13.50
N SER A 9 4.63 18.82 14.26
CA SER A 9 4.73 17.59 15.06
C SER A 9 3.62 17.48 16.10
N ASP A 10 3.24 18.60 16.73
CA ASP A 10 2.17 18.62 17.72
C ASP A 10 0.79 18.41 17.09
N LEU A 11 0.54 18.95 15.90
CA LEU A 11 -0.71 18.73 15.16
C LEU A 11 -0.85 17.30 14.65
N LEU A 12 0.25 16.63 14.29
CA LEU A 12 0.20 15.21 13.88
C LEU A 12 -0.33 14.28 14.99
N LYS A 13 -0.20 14.68 16.26
CA LYS A 13 -0.71 13.92 17.41
C LYS A 13 -2.23 14.00 17.54
N GLU A 14 -2.89 14.95 16.87
CA GLU A 14 -4.36 15.08 16.85
C GLU A 14 -5.06 14.12 15.86
N GLY A 15 -4.35 13.16 15.27
CA GLY A 15 -4.92 12.19 14.34
C GLY A 15 -5.25 12.77 12.97
N GLU A 16 -6.33 12.33 12.33
CA GLU A 16 -6.64 12.67 10.94
C GLU A 16 -6.99 14.16 10.76
N GLU A 17 -7.72 14.74 11.71
CA GLU A 17 -8.04 16.16 11.73
C GLU A 17 -6.77 17.01 11.95
N GLY A 18 -5.86 16.50 12.78
CA GLY A 18 -4.52 17.04 12.99
C GLY A 18 -3.68 17.11 11.72
N LYS A 19 -3.64 16.02 10.94
CA LYS A 19 -2.97 15.98 9.63
C LYS A 19 -3.54 17.01 8.66
N LYS A 20 -4.87 17.17 8.62
CA LYS A 20 -5.55 18.16 7.77
C LYS A 20 -5.17 19.59 8.17
N LYS A 21 -5.15 19.90 9.47
CA LYS A 21 -4.69 21.20 9.99
C LYS A 21 -3.20 21.44 9.73
N ALA A 22 -2.37 20.44 9.94
CA ALA A 22 -0.93 20.51 9.73
C ALA A 22 -0.61 20.76 8.25
N ALA A 23 -1.27 20.04 7.34
CA ALA A 23 -1.17 20.27 5.91
C ALA A 23 -1.61 21.69 5.53
N ARG A 24 -2.69 22.21 6.12
CA ARG A 24 -3.16 23.60 5.97
C ARG A 24 -2.19 24.67 6.48
N LEU A 25 -1.22 24.34 7.34
CA LEU A 25 -0.18 25.28 7.77
C LEU A 25 1.07 25.23 6.87
N LEU A 26 1.31 24.11 6.18
CA LEU A 26 2.33 24.00 5.12
C LEU A 26 1.81 24.44 3.74
N PHE A 27 0.55 24.89 3.67
CA PHE A 27 -0.08 25.46 2.47
C PHE A 27 0.65 26.70 1.94
N ASP A 28 1.47 27.39 2.75
CA ASP A 28 2.12 28.64 2.34
C ASP A 28 3.30 28.45 1.36
N GLU A 29 3.77 27.22 1.12
CA GLU A 29 4.79 26.94 0.09
C GLU A 29 4.15 26.71 -1.29
N GLU A 30 3.88 27.79 -2.04
CA GLU A 30 3.26 27.77 -3.39
C GLU A 30 3.89 26.76 -4.36
N ILE A 31 5.20 26.53 -4.24
CA ILE A 31 5.95 25.57 -5.07
C ILE A 31 5.45 24.13 -4.86
N ILE A 32 5.15 23.73 -3.62
CA ILE A 32 4.66 22.39 -3.31
C ILE A 32 3.27 22.20 -3.92
N GLN A 33 2.39 23.20 -3.78
CA GLN A 33 1.06 23.19 -4.39
C GLN A 33 1.12 23.04 -5.91
N LYS A 34 1.97 23.84 -6.58
CA LYS A 34 2.16 23.80 -8.03
C LYS A 34 2.52 22.40 -8.51
N HIS A 35 3.50 21.77 -7.87
CA HIS A 35 3.96 20.42 -8.26
C HIS A 35 2.95 19.34 -7.94
N ALA A 36 2.35 19.39 -6.75
CA ALA A 36 1.32 18.44 -6.37
C ALA A 36 0.15 18.52 -7.37
N ARG A 37 -0.30 19.73 -7.76
CA ARG A 37 -1.38 19.89 -8.75
C ARG A 37 -0.99 19.26 -10.07
N TYR A 38 0.19 19.61 -10.59
CA TYR A 38 0.70 19.02 -11.82
C TYR A 38 0.69 17.48 -11.79
N PHE A 39 1.15 16.87 -10.71
CA PHE A 39 1.23 15.42 -10.60
C PHE A 39 -0.13 14.75 -10.33
N PHE A 40 -1.04 15.39 -9.61
CA PHE A 40 -2.41 14.91 -9.47
C PHE A 40 -3.11 14.80 -10.81
N TRP A 41 -2.99 15.83 -11.66
CA TRP A 41 -3.52 15.79 -13.03
C TRP A 41 -2.81 14.74 -13.88
N LYS A 42 -1.47 14.67 -13.82
CA LYS A 42 -0.68 13.70 -14.59
C LYS A 42 -1.01 12.24 -14.25
N TYR A 43 -1.25 11.94 -12.97
CA TYR A 43 -1.50 10.59 -12.49
C TYR A 43 -2.98 10.35 -12.13
N GLN A 44 -3.88 11.24 -12.52
CA GLN A 44 -5.30 11.22 -12.15
C GLN A 44 -5.95 9.84 -12.33
N ARG A 45 -5.66 9.17 -13.46
CA ARG A 45 -6.16 7.81 -13.79
C ARG A 45 -5.75 6.70 -12.82
N TYR A 46 -4.69 6.93 -12.04
CA TYR A 46 -4.19 6.00 -11.02
C TYR A 46 -4.56 6.47 -9.62
N MET A 47 -4.67 7.78 -9.40
CA MET A 47 -4.83 8.36 -8.05
C MET A 47 -6.29 8.44 -7.61
N SER A 48 -7.24 8.52 -8.55
CA SER A 48 -8.67 8.73 -8.27
C SER A 48 -9.35 7.62 -7.48
N LYS A 49 -8.69 6.47 -7.28
CA LYS A 49 -9.22 5.36 -6.48
C LYS A 49 -8.77 5.39 -5.02
N ASP A 50 -7.61 5.99 -4.76
CA ASP A 50 -7.00 6.01 -3.42
C ASP A 50 -7.24 7.34 -2.70
N TYR A 51 -7.64 8.39 -3.42
CA TYR A 51 -7.94 9.72 -2.89
C TYR A 51 -9.25 10.23 -3.47
N ASP A 52 -10.22 10.51 -2.58
CA ASP A 52 -11.56 10.97 -2.96
C ASP A 52 -11.55 12.36 -3.59
N ASN A 53 -10.53 13.16 -3.27
CA ASN A 53 -10.38 14.52 -3.77
C ASN A 53 -8.91 14.96 -3.82
N TRP A 54 -8.70 16.11 -4.45
CA TRP A 54 -7.40 16.78 -4.56
C TRP A 54 -6.77 17.14 -3.20
N GLU A 55 -7.57 17.46 -2.20
CA GLU A 55 -7.07 17.88 -0.88
C GLU A 55 -6.42 16.71 -0.14
N ASP A 56 -7.04 15.53 -0.16
CA ASP A 56 -6.48 14.33 0.48
C ASP A 56 -5.16 13.91 -0.17
N PHE A 57 -5.09 14.01 -1.50
CA PHE A 57 -3.84 13.79 -2.23
C PHE A 57 -2.77 14.82 -1.82
N TYR A 58 -3.14 16.09 -1.76
CA TYR A 58 -2.22 17.16 -1.38
C TYR A 58 -1.67 16.99 0.04
N ILE A 59 -2.53 16.59 0.99
CA ILE A 59 -2.16 16.28 2.37
C ILE A 59 -1.09 15.19 2.42
N GLU A 60 -1.27 14.08 1.68
CA GLU A 60 -0.28 12.99 1.64
C GLU A 60 1.08 13.46 1.09
N ILE A 61 1.09 14.25 0.00
CA ILE A 61 2.32 14.81 -0.55
C ILE A 61 3.04 15.66 0.50
N VAL A 62 2.32 16.56 1.16
CA VAL A 62 2.87 17.45 2.18
C VAL A 62 3.43 16.67 3.37
N LEU A 63 2.70 15.66 3.86
CA LEU A 63 3.16 14.80 4.95
C LEU A 63 4.46 14.07 4.63
N ARG A 64 4.60 13.56 3.40
CA ARG A 64 5.82 12.86 2.98
C ARG A 64 6.99 13.82 2.77
N ILE A 65 6.75 14.99 2.19
CA ILE A 65 7.78 16.03 2.09
C ILE A 65 8.26 16.46 3.48
N PHE A 66 7.34 16.58 4.44
CA PHE A 66 7.67 16.92 5.81
C PHE A 66 8.58 15.87 6.48
N ARG A 67 8.29 14.57 6.31
CA ARG A 67 9.15 13.49 6.83
C ARG A 67 10.58 13.57 6.29
N GLU A 68 10.74 13.90 5.01
CA GLU A 68 12.08 14.10 4.42
C GLU A 68 12.79 15.33 5.02
N LYS A 69 12.05 16.42 5.30
CA LYS A 69 12.59 17.61 5.99
C LYS A 69 13.01 17.27 7.43
N GLU A 70 12.19 16.54 8.19
CA GLU A 70 12.53 16.09 9.56
C GLU A 70 13.78 15.21 9.59
N ALA A 71 13.96 14.37 8.57
CA ALA A 71 15.16 13.56 8.39
C ALA A 71 16.41 14.39 7.99
N GLY A 72 16.30 15.72 7.93
CA GLY A 72 17.38 16.63 7.56
C GLY A 72 17.69 16.63 6.06
N ARG A 73 16.82 16.07 5.22
CA ARG A 73 17.04 15.89 3.77
C ARG A 73 16.41 16.99 2.94
N GLY A 74 16.40 18.23 3.45
CA GLY A 74 15.87 19.40 2.75
C GLY A 74 16.81 19.97 1.68
N PRO A 75 16.31 20.81 0.76
CA PRO A 75 17.14 21.48 -0.23
C PRO A 75 18.10 22.45 0.46
N ARG A 76 19.39 22.42 0.07
CA ARG A 76 20.39 23.40 0.52
C ARG A 76 20.26 24.70 -0.29
N GLU A 77 20.11 24.58 -1.60
CA GLU A 77 19.90 25.67 -2.55
C GLU A 77 19.05 25.12 -3.73
N ASN A 78 18.03 25.87 -4.18
CA ASN A 78 16.96 25.47 -5.14
C ASN A 78 15.83 24.58 -4.58
N CYS A 79 14.81 25.23 -4.00
CA CYS A 79 13.60 24.59 -3.50
C CYS A 79 12.72 24.00 -4.62
N ASP A 80 12.67 24.61 -5.81
CA ASP A 80 11.74 24.23 -6.88
C ASP A 80 12.06 22.85 -7.47
N GLY A 81 13.32 22.65 -7.92
CA GLY A 81 13.75 21.38 -8.49
C GLY A 81 13.73 20.22 -7.49
N TYR A 82 14.02 20.52 -6.22
CA TYR A 82 13.94 19.54 -5.14
C TYR A 82 12.49 19.07 -4.93
N TYR A 83 11.55 20.00 -4.73
CA TYR A 83 10.15 19.64 -4.52
C TYR A 83 9.52 18.99 -5.74
N TYR A 84 9.87 19.43 -6.96
CA TYR A 84 9.43 18.74 -8.18
C TYR A 84 9.84 17.25 -8.16
N LYS A 85 11.13 16.98 -7.90
CA LYS A 85 11.67 15.62 -7.91
C LYS A 85 11.08 14.77 -6.79
N LEU A 86 10.93 15.34 -5.59
CA LEU A 86 10.38 14.65 -4.44
C LEU A 86 8.91 14.30 -4.66
N THR A 87 8.08 15.28 -5.08
CA THR A 87 6.67 15.05 -5.41
C THR A 87 6.53 14.02 -6.52
N ARG A 88 7.37 14.07 -7.58
CA ARG A 88 7.37 13.05 -8.63
C ARG A 88 7.61 11.65 -8.08
N ASN A 89 8.64 11.48 -7.26
CA ASN A 89 9.02 10.18 -6.72
C ASN A 89 7.90 9.61 -5.82
N ILE A 90 7.31 10.45 -4.98
CA ILE A 90 6.16 10.10 -4.14
C ILE A 90 5.01 9.61 -5.03
N CYS A 91 4.66 10.37 -6.08
CA CYS A 91 3.57 10.00 -6.97
C CYS A 91 3.84 8.70 -7.73
N GLU A 92 5.06 8.49 -8.23
CA GLU A 92 5.44 7.25 -8.89
C GLU A 92 5.36 6.04 -7.95
N GLU A 93 5.73 6.21 -6.69
CA GLU A 93 5.60 5.18 -5.66
C GLU A 93 4.13 4.83 -5.40
N MET A 94 3.28 5.84 -5.27
CA MET A 94 1.83 5.67 -5.10
C MET A 94 1.22 4.93 -6.29
N VAL A 95 1.55 5.33 -7.52
CA VAL A 95 1.07 4.63 -8.74
C VAL A 95 1.51 3.17 -8.77
N ARG A 96 2.76 2.87 -8.40
CA ARG A 96 3.24 1.47 -8.31
C ARG A 96 2.46 0.69 -7.26
N PHE A 97 2.14 1.32 -6.14
CA PHE A 97 1.33 0.71 -5.08
C PHE A 97 -0.10 0.42 -5.55
N THR A 98 -0.79 1.40 -6.16
CA THR A 98 -2.15 1.24 -6.68
C THR A 98 -2.21 0.13 -7.73
N ASN A 99 -1.27 0.10 -8.67
CA ASN A 99 -1.22 -0.96 -9.70
C ASN A 99 -1.06 -2.35 -9.08
N ARG A 100 -0.22 -2.49 -8.05
CA ARG A 100 -0.07 -3.74 -7.31
C ARG A 100 -1.35 -4.12 -6.56
N SER A 101 -2.01 -3.14 -5.94
CA SER A 101 -3.29 -3.37 -5.24
C SER A 101 -4.39 -3.85 -6.20
N ASN A 102 -4.53 -3.19 -7.36
CA ASN A 102 -5.46 -3.60 -8.41
C ASN A 102 -5.15 -5.00 -8.93
N GLU A 103 -3.87 -5.35 -9.12
CA GLU A 103 -3.47 -6.70 -9.54
C GLU A 103 -3.86 -7.74 -8.49
N VAL A 104 -3.60 -7.46 -7.20
CA VAL A 104 -4.04 -8.33 -6.09
C VAL A 104 -5.56 -8.50 -6.10
N GLN A 105 -6.33 -7.42 -6.21
CA GLN A 105 -7.79 -7.49 -6.29
C GLN A 105 -8.28 -8.30 -7.49
N LYS A 106 -7.65 -8.14 -8.66
CA LYS A 106 -7.98 -8.92 -9.86
C LYS A 106 -7.71 -10.41 -9.65
N GLN A 107 -6.58 -10.76 -9.05
CA GLN A 107 -6.26 -12.16 -8.74
C GLN A 107 -7.22 -12.75 -7.70
N LEU A 108 -7.65 -11.96 -6.71
CA LEU A 108 -8.67 -12.38 -5.74
C LEU A 108 -10.03 -12.62 -6.40
N LEU A 109 -10.49 -11.70 -7.27
CA LEU A 109 -11.74 -11.88 -8.01
C LEU A 109 -11.71 -13.12 -8.92
N LEU A 110 -10.57 -13.36 -9.60
CA LEU A 110 -10.39 -14.58 -10.39
C LEU A 110 -10.42 -15.84 -9.51
N LEU A 111 -9.90 -15.74 -8.28
CA LEU A 111 -9.96 -16.84 -7.33
C LEU A 111 -11.40 -17.06 -6.86
N ASP A 112 -12.14 -16.00 -6.51
CA ASP A 112 -13.56 -16.05 -6.13
C ASP A 112 -14.45 -16.67 -7.23
N GLU A 113 -14.23 -16.29 -8.50
CA GLU A 113 -14.92 -16.88 -9.66
C GLU A 113 -14.62 -18.38 -9.80
N VAL A 114 -13.44 -18.82 -9.40
CA VAL A 114 -13.02 -20.22 -9.42
C VAL A 114 -13.53 -20.94 -8.15
N THR A 115 -13.59 -20.31 -6.98
CA THR A 115 -13.92 -20.93 -5.68
C THR A 115 -15.41 -20.89 -5.31
N GLY A 116 -16.30 -20.36 -6.17
CA GLY A 116 -17.75 -20.34 -5.91
C GLY A 116 -18.42 -21.72 -5.74
N ASP A 117 -17.70 -22.81 -6.05
CA ASP A 117 -18.11 -24.19 -5.76
C ASP A 117 -17.40 -24.67 -4.47
N PRO A 118 -18.14 -25.17 -3.44
CA PRO A 118 -17.57 -25.74 -2.23
C PRO A 118 -16.50 -26.82 -2.47
N HIS A 119 -16.56 -27.58 -3.57
CA HIS A 119 -15.52 -28.56 -3.93
C HIS A 119 -14.22 -27.88 -4.40
N ILE A 120 -14.31 -26.67 -4.95
CA ILE A 120 -13.15 -25.91 -5.40
C ILE A 120 -12.45 -25.21 -4.22
N ILE A 121 -13.19 -24.81 -3.17
CA ILE A 121 -12.58 -24.29 -1.93
C ILE A 121 -11.68 -25.34 -1.28
N GLU A 122 -12.11 -26.60 -1.20
CA GLU A 122 -11.27 -27.68 -0.67
C GLU A 122 -10.04 -27.94 -1.56
N LYS A 123 -10.18 -27.79 -2.88
CA LYS A 123 -9.06 -27.86 -3.82
C LYS A 123 -8.06 -26.70 -3.63
N VAL A 124 -8.56 -25.48 -3.43
CA VAL A 124 -7.74 -24.30 -3.16
C VAL A 124 -7.05 -24.41 -1.81
N LYS A 125 -7.73 -24.87 -0.77
CA LYS A 125 -7.09 -25.19 0.52
C LYS A 125 -5.99 -26.24 0.35
N HIS A 126 -6.24 -27.27 -0.46
CA HIS A 126 -5.23 -28.28 -0.75
C HIS A 126 -3.98 -27.68 -1.42
N TYR A 127 -4.14 -26.85 -2.45
CA TYR A 127 -2.97 -26.17 -3.05
C TYR A 127 -2.27 -25.23 -2.08
N ILE A 128 -3.02 -24.44 -1.30
CA ILE A 128 -2.47 -23.55 -0.27
C ILE A 128 -1.62 -24.33 0.74
N GLN A 129 -2.03 -25.54 1.13
CA GLN A 129 -1.26 -26.42 2.02
C GLN A 129 0.05 -26.93 1.39
N GLN A 130 0.11 -27.05 0.06
CA GLN A 130 1.32 -27.47 -0.66
C GLN A 130 2.32 -26.32 -0.88
N MET A 131 1.92 -25.07 -0.64
CA MET A 131 2.79 -23.92 -0.82
C MET A 131 3.80 -23.77 0.32
N GLU A 132 4.89 -23.04 0.06
CA GLU A 132 5.83 -22.60 1.09
C GLU A 132 5.08 -21.91 2.26
N CYS A 133 5.53 -22.14 3.51
CA CYS A 133 4.90 -21.64 4.75
C CYS A 133 4.38 -20.20 4.64
N LYS A 134 5.19 -19.30 4.07
CA LYS A 134 4.83 -17.88 3.87
C LYS A 134 3.54 -17.73 3.06
N CYS A 135 3.47 -18.41 1.92
CA CYS A 135 2.32 -18.33 1.03
C CYS A 135 1.11 -19.09 1.57
N SER A 136 1.35 -20.25 2.19
CA SER A 136 0.29 -21.00 2.86
C SER A 136 -0.38 -20.16 3.96
N THR A 137 0.43 -19.57 4.85
CA THR A 137 -0.03 -18.73 5.97
C THR A 137 -0.72 -17.46 5.47
N LEU A 138 -0.13 -16.75 4.51
CA LEU A 138 -0.72 -15.53 3.96
C LEU A 138 -2.07 -15.83 3.30
N LEU A 139 -2.15 -16.82 2.42
CA LEU A 139 -3.38 -17.10 1.68
C LEU A 139 -4.47 -17.70 2.56
N TYR A 140 -4.11 -18.57 3.52
CA TYR A 140 -5.08 -19.15 4.43
C TYR A 140 -5.76 -18.08 5.31
N HIS A 141 -4.97 -17.21 5.96
CA HIS A 141 -5.51 -16.19 6.84
C HIS A 141 -6.10 -14.97 6.10
N TYR A 142 -5.61 -14.68 4.89
CA TYR A 142 -6.13 -13.56 4.10
C TYR A 142 -7.37 -13.94 3.27
N HIS A 143 -7.50 -15.20 2.83
CA HIS A 143 -8.52 -15.61 1.85
C HIS A 143 -9.48 -16.70 2.34
N ILE A 144 -9.04 -17.66 3.18
CA ILE A 144 -9.91 -18.78 3.60
C ILE A 144 -10.67 -18.48 4.89
N GLU A 145 -10.05 -17.81 5.86
CA GLU A 145 -10.72 -17.56 7.15
C GLU A 145 -11.78 -16.43 7.07
N GLU A 146 -11.81 -15.61 6.00
CA GLU A 146 -12.72 -14.47 5.72
C GLU A 146 -13.07 -13.51 6.88
N GLN A 147 -12.52 -13.73 8.06
CA GLN A 147 -12.76 -13.00 9.28
C GLN A 147 -11.42 -12.85 9.99
N LEU A 148 -11.16 -11.61 10.41
CA LEU A 148 -10.19 -11.21 11.43
C LEU A 148 -8.76 -10.81 11.07
N VAL A 149 -8.29 -10.74 9.82
CA VAL A 149 -7.01 -10.02 9.61
C VAL A 149 -6.94 -9.16 8.35
N ARG A 150 -7.70 -8.05 8.35
CA ARG A 150 -7.33 -6.87 7.54
C ARG A 150 -6.16 -6.10 8.14
N ASP A 151 -5.77 -6.39 9.39
CA ASP A 151 -4.63 -5.76 10.02
C ASP A 151 -3.32 -6.37 9.53
N LYS A 152 -2.61 -5.61 8.69
CA LYS A 152 -1.29 -5.99 8.18
C LYS A 152 -0.30 -6.28 9.31
N GLN A 153 -0.48 -5.67 10.49
CA GLN A 153 0.38 -5.87 11.64
C GLN A 153 0.23 -7.28 12.22
N GLU A 154 -0.98 -7.78 12.35
CA GLU A 154 -1.27 -9.14 12.83
C GLU A 154 -0.76 -10.19 11.84
N LEU A 155 -0.88 -9.97 10.52
CA LEU A 155 -0.28 -10.86 9.51
C LEU A 155 1.25 -10.95 9.64
N VAL A 156 1.91 -9.84 9.97
CA VAL A 156 3.36 -9.83 10.22
C VAL A 156 3.71 -10.66 11.46
N VAL A 157 2.93 -10.56 12.53
CA VAL A 157 3.11 -11.36 13.75
C VAL A 157 2.95 -12.85 13.44
N LEU A 158 1.86 -13.23 12.77
CA LEU A 158 1.59 -14.62 12.38
C LEU A 158 2.69 -15.20 11.48
N LEU A 159 3.17 -14.42 10.52
CA LEU A 159 4.25 -14.84 9.64
C LEU A 159 5.57 -15.07 10.39
N LYS A 160 5.84 -14.25 11.41
CA LYS A 160 7.00 -14.42 12.28
C LYS A 160 6.86 -15.68 13.12
N GLU A 161 5.71 -15.89 13.75
CA GLU A 161 5.45 -17.04 14.62
C GLU A 161 5.45 -18.36 13.86
N LYS A 162 4.77 -18.43 12.71
CA LYS A 162 4.60 -19.68 11.95
C LYS A 162 5.76 -19.98 11.01
N CYS A 163 6.38 -18.94 10.42
CA CYS A 163 7.39 -19.13 9.38
C CYS A 163 8.79 -18.62 9.77
N GLY A 164 8.96 -18.08 11.00
CA GLY A 164 10.26 -17.71 11.55
C GLY A 164 10.98 -16.56 10.84
N LYS A 165 10.26 -15.77 10.03
CA LYS A 165 10.83 -14.67 9.23
C LYS A 165 10.22 -13.34 9.64
N ASP A 166 11.06 -12.33 9.76
CA ASP A 166 10.62 -10.95 9.99
C ASP A 166 10.11 -10.34 8.69
N TYR A 167 8.88 -9.83 8.73
CA TYR A 167 8.24 -9.12 7.63
C TYR A 167 7.87 -7.71 8.06
N THR A 168 7.59 -6.85 7.10
CA THR A 168 7.05 -5.50 7.35
C THR A 168 5.65 -5.39 6.77
N THR A 169 4.80 -4.54 7.37
CA THR A 169 3.45 -4.29 6.87
C THR A 169 3.43 -3.80 5.42
N GLY A 170 4.46 -3.06 4.99
CA GLY A 170 4.65 -2.64 3.60
C GLY A 170 5.03 -3.78 2.64
N SER A 171 5.65 -4.86 3.14
CA SER A 171 6.02 -6.03 2.34
C SER A 171 4.89 -7.04 2.13
N VAL A 172 3.87 -7.03 3.01
CA VAL A 172 2.74 -7.97 2.99
C VAL A 172 2.03 -7.97 1.61
N PRO A 173 1.66 -6.82 1.01
CA PRO A 173 1.02 -6.81 -0.31
C PRO A 173 1.89 -7.42 -1.43
N VAL A 174 3.21 -7.21 -1.37
CA VAL A 174 4.15 -7.76 -2.36
C VAL A 174 4.21 -9.29 -2.24
N HIS A 175 4.25 -9.81 -1.02
CA HIS A 175 4.26 -11.24 -0.79
C HIS A 175 2.92 -11.88 -1.13
N LEU A 176 1.79 -11.25 -0.79
CA LEU A 176 0.45 -11.70 -1.17
C LEU A 176 0.31 -11.83 -2.69
N SER A 177 0.68 -10.78 -3.44
CA SER A 177 0.66 -10.83 -4.90
C SER A 177 1.48 -11.99 -5.47
N GLY A 178 2.71 -12.17 -4.96
CA GLY A 178 3.56 -13.28 -5.39
C GLY A 178 2.98 -14.66 -5.04
N CYS A 179 2.33 -14.79 -3.88
CA CYS A 179 1.70 -16.03 -3.45
C CYS A 179 0.42 -16.33 -4.24
N LEU A 180 -0.41 -15.33 -4.53
CA LEU A 180 -1.57 -15.46 -5.42
C LEU A 180 -1.14 -15.93 -6.81
N ASN A 181 -0.10 -15.33 -7.39
CA ASN A 181 0.42 -15.78 -8.69
C ASN A 181 0.88 -17.24 -8.67
N LYS A 182 1.55 -17.67 -7.60
CA LYS A 182 1.95 -19.08 -7.43
C LYS A 182 0.73 -20.00 -7.30
N LEU A 183 -0.30 -19.59 -6.56
CA LEU A 183 -1.55 -20.34 -6.43
C LEU A 183 -2.27 -20.47 -7.78
N THR A 184 -2.42 -19.36 -8.52
CA THR A 184 -3.00 -19.35 -9.87
C THR A 184 -2.22 -20.27 -10.82
N GLN A 185 -0.88 -20.27 -10.76
CA GLN A 185 -0.05 -21.18 -11.55
C GLN A 185 -0.29 -22.65 -11.17
N LEU A 186 -0.36 -22.98 -9.88
CA LEU A 186 -0.66 -24.34 -9.42
C LEU A 186 -2.03 -24.81 -9.91
N ILE A 187 -3.04 -23.94 -9.84
CA ILE A 187 -4.40 -24.23 -10.33
C ILE A 187 -4.39 -24.45 -11.86
N GLN A 188 -3.67 -23.62 -12.61
CA GLN A 188 -3.59 -23.72 -14.08
C GLN A 188 -2.78 -24.93 -14.56
N GLN A 189 -1.76 -25.33 -13.80
CA GLN A 189 -0.91 -26.49 -14.10
C GLN A 189 -1.55 -27.82 -13.71
N ASP A 190 -2.63 -27.79 -12.93
CA ASP A 190 -3.35 -29.01 -12.60
C ASP A 190 -4.12 -29.54 -13.81
N THR A 191 -3.46 -30.43 -14.55
CA THR A 191 -4.04 -31.20 -15.66
C THR A 191 -5.15 -32.14 -15.19
N ASN A 192 -5.17 -32.49 -13.90
CA ASN A 192 -6.32 -33.13 -13.30
C ASN A 192 -7.35 -32.03 -13.00
N ARG A 193 -8.24 -31.81 -13.96
CA ARG A 193 -9.59 -31.26 -13.70
C ARG A 193 -10.43 -32.13 -12.73
N LEU A 194 -9.80 -33.03 -11.98
CA LEU A 194 -10.45 -34.03 -11.16
C LEU A 194 -10.26 -33.67 -9.68
N PHE A 195 -11.32 -33.11 -9.11
CA PHE A 195 -12.39 -34.01 -8.68
C PHE A 195 -13.43 -34.15 -9.79
#